data_AF-A0A1C5X429-F1
#
_entry.id   AF-A0A1C5X429-F1
#
_cell.length_a   1.000
_cell.length_b   1.000
_cell.length_c   1.000
_cell.angle_alpha   90.00
_cell.angle_beta   90.00
_cell.angle_gamma   90.00
#
_symmetry.space_group_name_H-M   'P 1'
#
loop_
_entity.id
_entity.type
_entity.pdbx_description
1 polymer ?
#
loop_
_entity_poly.entity_id
_entity_poly.type
_entity_poly.pdbx_seq_one_letter_code
_entity_poly.pdbx_strand_id
1 'polypeptide(L)' 'MERKNINEQIVRLAAELINELAKATPEDYLQTKLMMLSVARLPKVKAYLQKVFCLAEEKRPLLLEMK' A
#
# COMPACT_ATOMS: atom_id res chain seq x y z
N MET A 1 -0.57 13.93 24.32
CA MET A 1 -1.86 13.50 23.74
C MET A 1 -1.83 13.48 22.21
N GLU A 2 -1.06 14.34 21.54
CA GLU A 2 -0.98 14.47 20.07
C GLU A 2 -0.47 13.23 19.30
N ARG A 3 0.47 12.44 19.87
CA ARG A 3 1.05 11.26 19.18
C ARG A 3 0.05 10.13 18.90
N LYS A 4 -0.99 9.97 19.74
CA LYS A 4 -2.06 8.98 19.48
C LYS A 4 -2.83 9.32 18.20
N ASN A 5 -3.14 10.60 18.00
CA ASN A 5 -3.86 11.10 16.84
C ASN A 5 -3.07 10.87 15.54
N ILE A 6 -1.75 11.13 15.53
CA ILE A 6 -0.91 10.91 14.35
C ILE A 6 -0.83 9.42 13.97
N ASN A 7 -0.65 8.52 14.95
CA ASN A 7 -0.58 7.09 14.66
C ASN A 7 -1.90 6.55 14.10
N GLU A 8 -3.03 6.99 14.66
CA GLU A 8 -4.36 6.64 14.14
C GLU A 8 -4.57 7.16 12.72
N GLN A 9 -4.12 8.39 12.43
CA GLN A 9 -4.14 8.95 11.07
C GLN A 9 -3.27 8.14 10.11
N ILE A 10 -2.06 7.75 10.52
CA ILE A 10 -1.16 6.91 9.68
C ILE A 10 -1.83 5.57 9.37
N VAL A 11 -2.40 4.91 10.38
CA VAL A 11 -3.11 3.64 10.19
C VAL A 11 -4.30 3.80 9.25
N ARG A 12 -5.09 4.88 9.43
CA ARG A 12 -6.22 5.19 8.55
C ARG A 12 -5.78 5.42 7.11
N LEU A 13 -4.77 6.26 6.88
CA LEU A 13 -4.24 6.54 5.54
C LEU A 13 -3.66 5.28 4.89
N ALA A 14 -3.03 4.39 5.66
CA ALA A 14 -2.56 3.11 5.16
C ALA A 14 -3.72 2.22 4.69
N ALA A 15 -4.79 2.14 5.49
CA ALA A 15 -5.97 1.36 5.15
C ALA A 15 -6.69 1.91 3.90
N GLU A 16 -6.81 3.24 3.80
CA GLU A 16 -7.34 3.92 2.61
C GLU A 16 -6.50 3.61 1.37
N LEU A 17 -5.17 3.74 1.46
CA LEU A 17 -4.27 3.41 0.35
C LEU A 17 -4.38 1.95 -0.08
N ILE A 18 -4.42 1.01 0.86
CA ILE A 18 -4.59 -0.42 0.56
C ILE A 18 -5.89 -0.67 -0.22
N ASN A 19 -6.98 -0.02 0.17
CA ASN A 19 -8.27 -0.19 -0.50
C ASN A 19 -8.27 0.41 -1.91
N GLU A 20 -7.59 1.52 -2.15
CA GLU A 20 -7.45 2.09 -3.50
C GLU A 20 -6.53 1.21 -4.37
N LEU A 21 -5.42 0.73 -3.82
CA LEU A 21 -4.52 -0.21 -4.51
C LEU A 21 -5.22 -1.52 -4.88
N ALA A 22 -6.19 -1.99 -4.09
CA ALA A 22 -6.95 -3.19 -4.40
C ALA A 22 -7.86 -3.02 -5.64
N LYS A 23 -8.32 -1.80 -5.92
CA LYS A 23 -9.18 -1.46 -7.05
C LYS A 23 -8.40 -1.09 -8.32
N ALA A 24 -7.12 -0.75 -8.17
CA ALA A 24 -6.27 -0.32 -9.28
C ALA A 24 -6.12 -1.43 -10.34
N THR A 25 -5.99 -1.02 -11.61
CA THR A 25 -5.62 -1.94 -12.69
C THR A 25 -4.27 -2.61 -12.37
N PRO A 26 -3.97 -3.78 -12.94
CA PRO A 26 -2.65 -4.41 -12.75
C PRO A 26 -1.48 -3.49 -13.11
N GLU A 27 -1.62 -2.70 -14.17
CA GLU A 27 -0.60 -1.76 -14.64
C GLU A 27 -0.39 -0.61 -13.66
N ASP A 28 -1.48 0.07 -13.27
CA ASP A 28 -1.42 1.18 -12.30
C ASP A 28 -0.87 0.72 -10.95
N TYR A 29 -1.28 -0.47 -10.50
CA TYR A 29 -0.79 -1.07 -9.27
C TYR A 29 0.73 -1.29 -9.33
N LEU A 30 1.21 -1.92 -10.42
CA LEU A 30 2.62 -2.23 -10.59
C LEU A 30 3.46 -0.95 -10.70
N GLN A 31 3.01 0.03 -11.48
CA GLN A 31 3.69 1.32 -11.63
C GLN A 31 3.77 2.05 -10.28
N THR A 32 2.67 2.09 -9.53
CA THR A 32 2.62 2.72 -8.20
C THR A 32 3.58 2.02 -7.23
N LYS A 33 3.59 0.69 -7.21
CA LYS A 33 4.49 -0.12 -6.38
C LYS A 33 5.96 0.17 -6.67
N LEU A 34 6.34 0.17 -7.94
CA LEU A 34 7.72 0.45 -8.36
C LEU A 34 8.12 1.89 -8.02
N MET A 35 7.24 2.85 -8.29
CA MET A 35 7.49 4.26 -7.96
C MET A 35 7.72 4.45 -6.46
N MET A 36 6.82 3.97 -5.60
CA MET A 36 6.92 4.18 -4.16
C MET A 36 8.13 3.45 -3.54
N LEU A 37 8.44 2.24 -3.98
CA LEU A 37 9.58 1.48 -3.46
C LEU A 37 10.93 1.98 -3.96
N SER A 38 10.98 2.62 -5.14
CA SER A 38 12.21 3.20 -5.68
C SER A 38 12.60 4.52 -4.99
N VAL A 39 11.61 5.33 -4.58
CA VAL A 39 11.87 6.62 -3.91
C VAL A 39 12.16 6.50 -2.41
N ALA A 40 11.77 5.38 -1.78
CA ALA A 40 11.92 5.18 -0.34
C ALA A 40 13.39 4.91 0.06
N ARG A 41 14.11 5.97 0.45
CA ARG A 41 15.53 5.90 0.87
C ARG A 41 15.74 5.35 2.28
N LEU A 42 14.79 5.55 3.19
CA LEU A 42 14.91 5.09 4.57
C LEU A 42 14.48 3.62 4.69
N PRO A 43 15.31 2.71 5.26
CA PRO A 43 14.98 1.30 5.35
C PRO A 43 13.64 1.01 6.04
N LYS A 44 13.31 1.76 7.11
CA LYS A 44 12.04 1.62 7.83
C LYS A 44 10.83 2.01 6.99
N VAL A 45 10.95 3.07 6.18
CA VAL A 45 9.89 3.50 5.25
C VAL A 45 9.71 2.46 4.15
N LYS A 46 10.81 1.94 3.60
CA LYS A 46 10.75 0.86 2.60
C LYS A 46 10.07 -0.39 3.15
N ALA A 47 10.42 -0.82 4.37
CA ALA A 47 9.79 -1.97 5.02
C ALA A 47 8.30 -1.74 5.29
N TYR A 48 7.92 -0.53 5.71
CA TYR A 48 6.53 -0.14 5.88
C TYR A 48 5.75 -0.24 4.56
N LEU A 49 6.27 0.35 3.48
CA LEU A 49 5.64 0.29 2.16
C LEU A 49 5.52 -1.14 1.63
N GLN A 50 6.56 -1.96 1.82
CA GLN A 50 6.50 -3.40 1.48
C GLN A 50 5.32 -4.08 2.18
N LYS A 51 5.12 -3.82 3.47
CA LYS A 51 3.98 -4.40 4.21
C LYS A 51 2.63 -3.90 3.69
N VAL A 52 2.51 -2.62 3.34
CA VAL A 52 1.31 -2.06 2.71
C VAL A 52 1.01 -2.78 1.39
N PHE A 53 1.99 -2.98 0.52
CA PHE A 53 1.79 -3.67 -0.76
C PHE A 53 1.43 -5.16 -0.58
N CYS A 54 2.05 -5.87 0.36
CA CYS A 54 1.66 -7.25 0.68
C CYS A 54 0.20 -7.33 1.13
N LEU A 55 -0.24 -6.43 2.02
CA LEU A 55 -1.64 -6.39 2.47
C LEU A 55 -2.61 -6.03 1.34
N ALA A 56 -2.18 -5.21 0.38
CA ALA A 56 -2.97 -4.92 -0.81
C ALA A 56 -3.07 -6.15 -1.74
N GLU A 57 -1.99 -6.92 -1.91
CA GLU A 57 -1.97 -8.16 -2.70
C GLU A 57 -2.93 -9.22 -2.12
N GLU A 58 -2.96 -9.37 -0.79
CA GLU A 58 -3.90 -10.28 -0.11
C GLU A 58 -5.37 -9.94 -0.39
N LYS A 59 -5.67 -8.69 -0.72
CA LYS A 59 -7.04 -8.22 -1.03
C LYS A 59 -7.36 -8.21 -2.53
N ARG A 60 -6.37 -8.41 -3.41
CA ARG A 60 -6.60 -8.37 -4.85
C ARG A 60 -7.19 -9.70 -5.32
N PRO A 61 -8.15 -9.69 -6.27
CA PRO A 61 -8.62 -10.89 -6.92
C PRO A 61 -7.45 -11.66 -7.53
N LEU A 62 -7.48 -12.98 -7.48
CA LEU A 62 -6.47 -13.79 -8.13
C LEU A 62 -6.53 -13.55 -9.65
N LEU A 63 -5.39 -13.68 -10.35
CA LEU A 63 -5.34 -13.50 -11.81
C LEU A 63 -6.37 -14.34 -12.58
N LEU A 64 -6.75 -15.50 -12.01
CA LEU A 64 -7.76 -16.41 -12.58
C LEU A 64 -9.21 -15.91 -12.40
N GLU A 65 -9.44 -14.93 -11.54
CA GLU A 65 -10.74 -14.34 -11.21
C GLU A 65 -10.98 -13.03 -11.97
N MET A 66 -9.96 -12.51 -12.65
CA MET A 66 -10.03 -11.29 -13.45
C MET A 66 -10.55 -11.64 -14.86
N LYS A 67 -11.79 -11.23 -15.17
CA LYS A 67 -12.45 -11.41 -16.47
C LYS A 67 -11.99 -10.41 -17.53
#